data_AF-A0A6B2LFU4-F1
#
_entry.id   AF-A0A6B2LFU4-F1
#
_cell.length_a   1.000
_cell.length_b   1.000
_cell.length_c   1.000
_cell.angle_alpha   90.00
_cell.angle_beta   90.00
_cell.angle_gamma   90.00
#
_symmetry.space_group_name_H-M   'P 1'
#
loop_
_entity.id
_entity.type
_entity.pdbx_description
1 polymer ?
#
loop_
_entity_poly.entity_id
_entity_poly.type
_entity_poly.pdbx_seq_one_letter_code
_entity_poly.pdbx_strand_id
1 'polypeptide(L)'
;MKAILDQVFDWLDQGGEVAIFDATNTTKESRAQILGLCNAKEPRVSLIFIENICDDPKVLAENFKKKIHHSKEYKGVPYEDAAKDLKRRILKYDNIYRPLEDDEPLCFVKIVNLQSKVVFNRVGPSIPQMLPSFLMSLHNARRPIYFTRPADSEVVRDECNTPRTVITRTGEQYARNLASTIEQRLPEHLRPKLTIYTGTSSQSIQTAKFLEKANHIQMTCLNKMQTGDCRGMSTRQLH
;
A
#
# COMPACT_ATOMS: atom_id res chain seq x y z
N MET A 1 26.91 -11.23 -2.58
CA MET A 1 26.54 -10.01 -1.84
C MET A 1 27.13 -8.78 -2.52
N LYS A 2 28.46 -8.61 -2.56
CA LYS A 2 29.12 -7.44 -3.18
C LYS A 2 28.64 -7.13 -4.61
N ALA A 3 28.69 -8.11 -5.52
CA ALA A 3 28.27 -7.90 -6.92
C ALA A 3 26.80 -7.45 -7.12
N ILE A 4 25.88 -7.78 -6.20
CA ILE A 4 24.48 -7.32 -6.30
C ILE A 4 24.38 -5.89 -5.74
N LEU A 5 25.13 -5.59 -4.67
CA LEU A 5 25.17 -4.25 -4.13
C LEU A 5 25.84 -3.26 -5.09
N ASP A 6 26.84 -3.70 -5.85
CA ASP A 6 27.46 -2.90 -6.91
C ASP A 6 26.41 -2.55 -7.99
N GLN A 7 25.56 -3.49 -8.41
CA GLN A 7 24.45 -3.20 -9.33
C GLN A 7 23.44 -2.21 -8.75
N VAL A 8 23.17 -2.29 -7.44
CA VAL A 8 22.31 -1.32 -6.74
C VAL A 8 22.94 0.08 -6.80
N PHE A 9 24.25 0.18 -6.58
CA PHE A 9 24.97 1.44 -6.66
C PHE A 9 24.99 2.00 -8.08
N ASP A 10 25.23 1.17 -9.09
CA ASP A 10 25.18 1.57 -10.49
C ASP A 10 23.80 2.14 -10.87
N TRP A 11 22.72 1.56 -10.35
CA TRP A 11 21.36 2.06 -10.58
C TRP A 11 21.10 3.40 -9.89
N LEU A 12 21.62 3.59 -8.67
CA LEU A 12 21.53 4.87 -7.97
C LEU A 12 22.31 5.97 -8.72
N ASP A 13 23.49 5.64 -9.26
CA ASP A 13 24.31 6.58 -10.04
C ASP A 13 23.67 6.97 -11.37
N GLN A 14 22.77 6.15 -11.91
CA GLN A 14 21.98 6.44 -13.11
C GLN A 14 20.76 7.34 -12.85
N GLY A 15 20.62 7.89 -11.63
CA GLY A 15 19.53 8.78 -11.23
C GLY A 15 18.42 8.10 -10.43
N GLY A 16 18.63 6.86 -9.99
CA GLY A 16 17.73 6.20 -9.04
C GLY A 16 17.83 6.80 -7.64
N GLU A 17 16.70 7.06 -6.98
CA GLU A 17 16.69 7.69 -5.65
C GLU A 17 16.66 6.69 -4.49
N VAL A 18 15.96 5.55 -4.66
CA VAL A 18 15.76 4.55 -3.60
C VAL A 18 15.87 3.14 -4.18
N ALA A 19 16.77 2.34 -3.63
CA ALA A 19 16.93 0.93 -3.98
C ALA A 19 16.51 0.02 -2.83
N ILE A 20 15.79 -1.06 -3.15
CA ILE A 20 15.35 -2.07 -2.18
C ILE A 20 16.24 -3.31 -2.34
N PHE A 21 17.05 -3.59 -1.33
CA PHE A 21 17.90 -4.77 -1.29
C PHE A 21 17.23 -5.89 -0.48
N ASP A 22 16.46 -6.73 -1.18
CA ASP A 22 15.76 -7.87 -0.58
C ASP A 22 16.71 -9.05 -0.38
N ALA A 23 17.20 -9.21 0.85
CA ALA A 23 18.01 -10.32 1.29
C ALA A 23 17.77 -10.60 2.78
N THR A 24 18.10 -11.81 3.24
CA THR A 24 17.83 -12.19 4.63
C THR A 24 18.64 -11.37 5.64
N ASN A 25 19.89 -10.96 5.32
CA ASN A 25 20.73 -10.06 6.13
C ASN A 25 20.69 -10.35 7.64
N THR A 26 20.65 -11.64 7.99
CA THR A 26 20.32 -12.15 9.32
C THR A 26 21.45 -12.03 10.34
N THR A 27 22.66 -11.62 9.95
CA THR A 27 23.83 -11.54 10.84
C THR A 27 24.35 -10.11 11.00
N LYS A 28 24.91 -9.80 12.18
CA LYS A 28 25.49 -8.48 12.48
C LYS A 28 26.62 -8.12 11.50
N GLU A 29 27.45 -9.09 11.12
CA GLU A 29 28.59 -8.90 10.21
C GLU A 29 28.14 -8.50 8.81
N SER A 30 27.09 -9.15 8.30
CA SER A 30 26.53 -8.84 6.98
C SER A 30 25.99 -7.41 6.94
N ARG A 31 25.27 -7.01 7.99
CA ARG A 31 24.74 -5.64 8.11
C ARG A 31 25.84 -4.59 8.22
N ALA A 32 26.88 -4.86 9.02
CA ALA A 32 28.04 -3.98 9.14
C ALA A 32 28.79 -3.84 7.81
N GLN A 33 28.92 -4.91 7.04
CA GLN A 33 29.53 -4.87 5.70
C GLN A 33 28.72 -3.99 4.75
N ILE A 34 27.40 -4.13 4.71
CA ILE A 34 26.52 -3.31 3.86
C ILE A 34 26.64 -1.83 4.27
N LEU A 35 26.57 -1.53 5.57
CA LEU A 35 26.77 -0.17 6.08
C LEU A 35 28.12 0.41 5.65
N GLY A 36 29.20 -0.37 5.76
CA GLY A 36 30.53 0.04 5.33
C GLY A 36 30.58 0.38 3.84
N LEU A 37 29.97 -0.46 2.99
CA LEU A 37 29.90 -0.22 1.54
C LEU A 37 29.08 1.02 1.19
N CYS A 38 27.92 1.23 1.84
CA CYS A 38 27.11 2.44 1.65
C CYS A 38 27.82 3.72 2.11
N ASN A 39 28.59 3.64 3.21
CA ASN A 39 29.37 4.77 3.71
C ASN A 39 30.59 5.09 2.86
N ALA A 40 31.18 4.09 2.19
CA ALA A 40 32.34 4.26 1.32
C ALA A 40 31.97 4.70 -0.11
N LYS A 41 30.68 4.67 -0.48
CA LYS A 41 30.19 5.15 -1.78
C LYS A 41 30.19 6.67 -1.81
N GLU A 42 30.58 7.23 -2.96
CA GLU A 42 30.41 8.65 -3.28
C GLU A 42 29.46 8.78 -4.48
N PRO A 43 28.36 9.58 -4.38
CA PRO A 43 27.86 10.23 -3.16
C PRO A 43 27.39 9.20 -2.11
N ARG A 44 27.46 9.59 -0.82
CA ARG A 44 27.07 8.70 0.29
C ARG A 44 25.62 8.24 0.17
N VAL A 45 25.42 6.92 0.22
CA VAL A 45 24.10 6.30 0.19
C VAL A 45 23.57 6.16 1.61
N SER A 46 22.38 6.72 1.87
CA SER A 46 21.67 6.52 3.14
C SER A 46 21.09 5.11 3.19
N LEU A 47 21.27 4.42 4.32
CA LEU A 47 20.84 3.04 4.52
C LEU A 47 19.81 2.94 5.65
N ILE A 48 18.70 2.25 5.40
CA ILE A 48 17.69 1.88 6.40
C ILE A 48 17.46 0.38 6.32
N PHE A 49 17.49 -0.31 7.44
CA PHE A 49 17.05 -1.70 7.53
C PHE A 49 15.56 -1.76 7.88
N ILE A 50 14.82 -2.64 7.22
CA ILE A 50 13.43 -2.98 7.57
C ILE A 50 13.42 -4.45 7.97
N GLU A 51 13.20 -4.73 9.25
CA GLU A 51 13.12 -6.07 9.79
C GLU A 51 11.66 -6.41 10.09
N ASN A 52 11.17 -7.51 9.50
CA ASN A 52 9.82 -8.01 9.73
C ASN A 52 9.89 -9.28 10.59
N ILE A 53 9.46 -9.16 11.85
CA ILE A 53 9.43 -10.23 12.84
C ILE A 53 7.99 -10.73 12.93
N CYS A 54 7.79 -12.04 12.77
CA CYS A 54 6.48 -12.67 12.93
C CYS A 54 6.66 -13.95 13.74
N ASP A 55 6.19 -13.96 14.98
CA ASP A 55 6.17 -15.14 15.85
C ASP A 55 4.76 -15.72 16.03
N ASP A 56 3.72 -15.05 15.53
CA ASP A 56 2.33 -15.55 15.57
C ASP A 56 2.19 -16.86 14.75
N PRO A 57 1.92 -18.01 15.41
CA PRO A 57 1.80 -19.29 14.73
C PRO A 57 0.69 -19.33 13.67
N LYS A 58 -0.41 -18.59 13.87
CA LYS A 58 -1.52 -18.55 12.92
C LYS A 58 -1.13 -17.82 11.65
N VAL A 59 -0.48 -16.66 11.79
CA VAL A 59 0.00 -15.86 10.66
C VAL A 59 1.07 -16.63 9.88
N LEU A 60 1.99 -17.30 10.58
CA LEU A 60 3.00 -18.15 9.97
C LEU A 60 2.38 -19.30 9.17
N ALA A 61 1.41 -20.01 9.75
CA ALA A 61 0.74 -21.13 9.07
C ALA A 61 0.02 -20.68 7.79
N GLU A 62 -0.70 -19.56 7.82
CA GLU A 62 -1.35 -19.01 6.63
C GLU A 62 -0.35 -18.59 5.56
N ASN A 63 0.74 -17.92 5.97
CA ASN A 63 1.79 -17.48 5.06
C ASN A 63 2.53 -18.68 4.43
N PHE A 64 2.75 -19.76 5.17
CA PHE A 64 3.37 -20.98 4.64
C PHE A 64 2.47 -21.63 3.60
N LYS A 65 1.17 -21.75 3.89
CA LYS A 65 0.20 -22.30 2.94
C LYS A 65 0.19 -21.50 1.63
N LYS A 66 0.16 -20.17 1.73
CA LYS A 66 0.24 -19.26 0.57
C LYS A 66 1.55 -19.42 -0.19
N LYS A 67 2.70 -19.48 0.52
CA LYS A 67 4.01 -19.64 -0.10
C LYS A 67 4.12 -20.96 -0.87
N ILE A 68 3.64 -22.07 -0.30
CA ILE A 68 3.66 -23.38 -0.96
C ILE A 68 2.75 -23.38 -2.19
N HIS A 69 1.56 -22.78 -2.11
CA HIS A 69 0.61 -22.74 -3.23
C HIS A 69 1.06 -21.83 -4.39
N HIS A 70 1.70 -20.69 -4.09
CA HIS A 70 1.99 -19.66 -5.10
C HIS A 70 3.46 -19.63 -5.54
N SER A 71 4.38 -20.23 -4.80
CA SER A 71 5.80 -20.24 -5.18
C SER A 71 6.05 -21.14 -6.38
N LYS A 72 6.82 -20.63 -7.35
CA LYS A 72 7.30 -21.42 -8.49
C LYS A 72 8.18 -22.60 -8.04
N GLU A 73 8.87 -22.48 -6.90
CA GLU A 73 9.77 -23.50 -6.36
C GLU A 73 9.04 -24.79 -5.95
N TYR A 74 7.78 -24.69 -5.53
CA TYR A 74 6.99 -25.84 -5.05
C TYR A 74 5.95 -26.31 -6.06
N LYS A 75 6.02 -25.85 -7.31
CA LYS A 75 5.08 -26.22 -8.36
C LYS A 75 5.20 -27.72 -8.66
N GLY A 76 4.12 -28.47 -8.46
CA GLY A 76 4.08 -29.92 -8.70
C GLY A 76 4.65 -30.78 -7.56
N VAL A 77 5.11 -30.17 -6.47
CA VAL A 77 5.58 -30.88 -5.28
C VAL A 77 4.37 -31.17 -4.37
N PRO A 78 4.23 -32.38 -3.81
CA PRO A 78 3.21 -32.66 -2.80
C PRO A 78 3.31 -31.69 -1.62
N TYR A 79 2.16 -31.24 -1.10
CA TYR A 79 2.11 -30.24 -0.04
C TYR A 79 2.95 -30.61 1.19
N GLU A 80 2.89 -31.88 1.60
CA GLU A 80 3.63 -32.40 2.76
C GLU A 80 5.15 -32.28 2.61
N ASP A 81 5.67 -32.57 1.41
CA ASP A 81 7.11 -32.51 1.15
C ASP A 81 7.58 -31.05 1.04
N ALA A 82 6.78 -30.19 0.40
CA ALA A 82 7.03 -28.76 0.35
C ALA A 82 7.03 -28.13 1.76
N ALA A 83 6.08 -28.54 2.62
CA ALA A 83 6.01 -28.07 4.00
C ALA A 83 7.23 -28.50 4.84
N LYS A 84 7.68 -29.75 4.68
CA LYS A 84 8.89 -30.26 5.36
C LYS A 84 10.15 -29.52 4.93
N ASP A 85 10.34 -29.29 3.63
CA ASP A 85 11.48 -28.53 3.10
C ASP A 85 11.46 -27.09 3.62
N LEU A 86 10.32 -26.40 3.53
CA LEU A 86 10.18 -25.03 4.00
C LEU A 86 10.49 -24.91 5.49
N LYS A 87 9.98 -25.84 6.31
CA LYS A 87 10.26 -25.89 7.76
C LYS A 87 11.75 -26.09 8.04
N ARG A 88 12.42 -26.97 7.30
CA ARG A 88 13.87 -27.19 7.42
C ARG A 88 14.67 -25.92 7.09
N ARG A 89 14.28 -25.19 6.04
CA ARG A 89 14.92 -23.93 5.66
C ARG A 89 14.75 -22.89 6.76
N ILE A 90 13.56 -22.75 7.34
CA ILE A 90 13.29 -21.81 8.43
C ILE A 90 14.17 -22.11 9.64
N LEU A 91 14.25 -23.37 10.08
CA LEU A 91 15.10 -23.78 11.21
C LEU A 91 16.58 -23.44 10.98
N LYS A 92 17.06 -23.56 9.74
CA LYS A 92 18.42 -23.16 9.39
C LYS A 92 18.64 -21.65 9.54
N TYR A 93 17.68 -20.83 9.13
CA TYR A 93 17.75 -19.38 9.29
C TYR A 93 17.65 -18.97 10.75
N ASP A 94 16.77 -19.61 11.53
CA ASP A 94 16.56 -19.34 12.96
C ASP A 94 17.86 -19.50 13.77
N ASN A 95 18.64 -20.55 13.49
CA ASN A 95 19.92 -20.80 14.15
C ASN A 95 20.97 -19.69 13.90
N ILE A 96 20.91 -19.04 12.74
CA ILE A 96 21.88 -18.01 12.31
C ILE A 96 21.36 -16.61 12.61
N TYR A 97 20.05 -16.47 12.84
CA TYR A 97 19.38 -15.20 12.99
C TYR A 97 19.87 -14.46 14.24
N ARG A 98 20.26 -13.21 14.01
CA ARG A 98 20.61 -12.23 15.01
C ARG A 98 19.73 -11.00 14.73
N PRO A 99 18.68 -10.77 15.54
CA PRO A 99 17.83 -9.60 15.41
C PRO A 99 18.66 -8.32 15.37
N LEU A 100 18.12 -7.27 14.77
CA LEU A 100 18.66 -5.93 14.97
C LEU A 100 18.58 -5.58 16.45
N GLU A 101 19.58 -4.90 16.99
CA GLU A 101 19.60 -4.43 18.38
C GLU A 101 19.94 -2.94 18.45
N ASP A 102 19.55 -2.28 19.53
CA ASP A 102 19.68 -0.82 19.68
C ASP A 102 21.15 -0.37 19.88
N ASP A 103 22.01 -1.31 20.25
CA ASP A 103 23.46 -1.15 20.38
C ASP A 103 24.16 -0.99 19.02
N GLU A 104 23.57 -1.50 17.94
CA GLU A 104 24.10 -1.36 16.59
C GLU A 104 23.95 0.08 16.09
N PRO A 105 24.98 0.67 15.45
CA PRO A 105 24.91 2.02 14.90
C PRO A 105 24.15 2.09 13.57
N LEU A 106 22.96 1.48 13.52
CA LEU A 106 22.16 1.28 12.32
C LEU A 106 20.84 2.05 12.41
N CYS A 107 20.43 2.65 11.29
CA CYS A 107 19.06 3.14 11.14
C CYS A 107 18.17 1.96 10.75
N PHE A 108 17.11 1.70 11.53
CA PHE A 108 16.21 0.60 11.23
C PHE A 108 14.77 0.82 11.69
N VAL A 109 13.88 0.03 11.06
CA VAL A 109 12.50 -0.15 11.46
C VAL A 109 12.25 -1.64 11.71
N LYS A 110 11.78 -2.00 12.91
CA LYS A 110 11.30 -3.35 13.20
C LYS A 110 9.79 -3.36 13.18
N ILE A 111 9.22 -4.30 12.45
CA ILE A 111 7.80 -4.53 12.35
C ILE A 111 7.51 -5.88 12.97
N VAL A 112 6.77 -5.92 14.07
CA VAL A 112 6.51 -7.16 14.83
C VAL A 112 5.05 -7.56 14.69
N ASN A 113 4.81 -8.81 14.30
CA ASN A 113 3.50 -9.41 14.09
C ASN A 113 2.59 -8.48 13.29
N LEU A 114 3.02 -8.22 12.04
CA LEU A 114 2.39 -7.33 11.07
C LEU A 114 2.49 -5.85 11.46
N GLN A 115 1.83 -5.42 12.52
CA GLN A 115 1.86 -4.03 13.00
C GLN A 115 1.51 -3.93 14.48
N SER A 116 1.54 -5.07 15.20
CA SER A 116 1.25 -5.12 16.63
C SER A 116 2.24 -4.26 17.43
N LYS A 117 3.48 -4.19 16.96
CA LYS A 117 4.51 -3.31 17.48
C LYS A 117 5.44 -2.87 16.35
N VAL A 118 5.76 -1.58 16.31
CA VAL A 118 6.75 -1.01 15.38
C VAL A 118 7.81 -0.28 16.20
N VAL A 119 9.08 -0.55 15.92
CA VAL A 119 10.24 0.07 16.61
C VAL A 119 11.05 0.85 15.58
N PHE A 120 11.33 2.12 15.88
CA PHE A 120 12.15 3.00 15.05
C PHE A 120 13.46 3.31 15.78
N ASN A 121 14.59 3.12 15.11
CA ASN A 121 15.89 3.47 15.65
C ASN A 121 16.65 4.37 14.68
N ARG A 122 17.12 5.53 15.16
CA ARG A 122 17.99 6.48 14.45
C ARG A 122 17.48 6.90 13.05
N VAL A 123 16.16 7.01 12.92
CA VAL A 123 15.42 7.43 11.71
C VAL A 123 15.62 8.95 11.50
N GLY A 124 16.45 9.31 10.51
CA GLY A 124 16.80 10.70 10.16
C GLY A 124 15.72 11.48 9.38
N PRO A 125 15.99 12.75 8.99
CA PRO A 125 14.96 13.68 8.52
C PRO A 125 14.59 13.63 7.01
N SER A 126 15.40 13.07 6.10
CA SER A 126 15.27 13.33 4.65
C SER A 126 14.29 12.42 3.86
N ILE A 127 14.31 11.11 4.10
CA ILE A 127 13.42 10.08 3.54
C ILE A 127 12.80 9.16 4.63
N PRO A 128 13.38 9.01 5.83
CA PRO A 128 12.81 8.15 6.87
C PRO A 128 11.50 8.62 7.51
N GLN A 129 10.93 9.81 7.23
CA GLN A 129 9.73 10.28 7.95
C GLN A 129 8.40 9.69 7.43
N MET A 130 8.25 9.49 6.11
CA MET A 130 7.04 8.88 5.55
C MET A 130 7.02 7.36 5.73
N LEU A 131 8.19 6.76 5.94
CA LEU A 131 8.32 5.31 6.07
C LEU A 131 7.55 4.77 7.31
N PRO A 132 7.67 5.36 8.51
CA PRO A 132 6.84 5.04 9.67
C PRO A 132 5.33 5.03 9.37
N SER A 133 4.80 6.14 8.85
CA SER A 133 3.37 6.30 8.63
C SER A 133 2.86 5.35 7.54
N PHE A 134 3.66 5.13 6.49
CA PHE A 134 3.35 4.16 5.45
C PHE A 134 3.32 2.73 6.00
N LEU A 135 4.37 2.30 6.71
CA LEU A 135 4.46 0.95 7.27
C LEU A 135 3.36 0.66 8.30
N MET A 136 3.00 1.65 9.13
CA MET A 136 1.89 1.54 10.08
C MET A 136 0.51 1.48 9.42
N SER A 137 0.42 1.84 8.13
CA SER A 137 -0.83 1.79 7.36
C SER A 137 -1.00 0.48 6.58
N LEU A 138 0.03 -0.37 6.52
CA LEU A 138 -0.01 -1.62 5.77
C LEU A 138 -0.82 -2.69 6.49
N HIS A 139 -1.69 -3.39 5.75
CA HIS A 139 -2.45 -4.52 6.29
C HIS A 139 -2.48 -5.68 5.30
N ASN A 140 -2.48 -6.91 5.82
CA ASN A 140 -2.55 -8.14 5.00
C ASN A 140 -3.98 -8.70 4.86
N ALA A 141 -4.96 -8.09 5.53
CA ALA A 141 -6.36 -8.49 5.46
C ALA A 141 -6.93 -8.22 4.07
N ARG A 142 -7.70 -9.18 3.53
CA ARG A 142 -8.44 -8.97 2.27
C ARG A 142 -9.55 -7.95 2.49
N ARG A 143 -9.37 -6.76 1.92
CA ARG A 143 -10.36 -5.68 1.93
C ARG A 143 -10.57 -5.23 0.48
N PRO A 144 -11.70 -5.58 -0.16
CA PRO A 144 -11.94 -5.16 -1.53
C PRO A 144 -12.11 -3.63 -1.57
N ILE A 145 -11.35 -2.97 -2.44
CA ILE A 145 -11.45 -1.54 -2.70
C ILE A 145 -12.05 -1.38 -4.09
N TYR A 146 -13.15 -0.63 -4.20
CA TYR A 146 -13.83 -0.36 -5.46
C TYR A 146 -13.64 1.11 -5.84
N PHE A 147 -13.30 1.35 -7.10
CA PHE A 147 -13.21 2.69 -7.66
C PHE A 147 -14.30 2.88 -8.69
N THR A 148 -14.91 4.05 -8.67
CA THR A 148 -15.94 4.41 -9.63
C THR A 148 -15.95 5.92 -9.84
N ARG A 149 -16.31 6.35 -11.04
CA ARG A 149 -16.47 7.79 -11.33
C ARG A 149 -17.82 8.27 -10.80
N PRO A 150 -17.96 9.57 -10.50
CA PRO A 150 -19.28 10.16 -10.26
C PRO A 150 -20.18 10.01 -11.48
N ALA A 151 -21.48 9.82 -11.25
CA ALA A 151 -22.52 9.68 -12.26
C ALA A 151 -22.65 10.93 -13.12
N ASP A 152 -22.94 10.80 -14.42
CA ASP A 152 -23.09 11.94 -15.32
C ASP A 152 -24.08 12.99 -14.79
N SER A 153 -23.67 14.26 -14.83
CA SER A 153 -24.41 15.39 -14.28
C SER A 153 -24.45 16.56 -15.25
N GLU A 154 -25.48 17.37 -15.10
CA GLU A 154 -25.68 18.62 -15.82
C GLU A 154 -25.83 19.79 -14.84
N VAL A 155 -25.65 21.01 -15.33
CA VAL A 155 -25.89 22.23 -14.54
C VAL A 155 -27.28 22.74 -14.89
N VAL A 156 -28.17 22.67 -13.90
CA VAL A 156 -29.54 23.18 -13.98
C VAL A 156 -29.61 24.50 -13.21
N ARG A 157 -30.46 25.43 -13.62
CA ARG A 157 -30.71 26.69 -12.89
C ARG A 157 -32.02 26.58 -12.14
N ASP A 158 -32.03 26.99 -10.87
CA ASP A 158 -33.27 27.07 -10.10
C ASP A 158 -34.10 28.31 -10.48
N GLU A 159 -35.29 28.46 -9.88
CA GLU A 159 -36.22 29.58 -10.14
C GLU A 159 -35.58 30.95 -9.86
N CYS A 160 -34.57 30.99 -8.98
CA CYS A 160 -33.77 32.17 -8.66
C CYS A 160 -32.53 32.33 -9.59
N ASN A 161 -32.47 31.58 -10.70
CA ASN A 161 -31.37 31.55 -11.67
C ASN A 161 -30.01 31.08 -11.11
N THR A 162 -30.00 30.43 -9.94
CA THR A 162 -28.78 29.92 -9.29
C THR A 162 -28.37 28.58 -9.92
N PRO A 163 -27.12 28.43 -10.40
CA PRO A 163 -26.67 27.18 -11.00
C PRO A 163 -26.47 26.08 -9.95
N ARG A 164 -27.05 24.91 -10.18
CA ARG A 164 -26.92 23.70 -9.37
C ARG A 164 -26.51 22.53 -10.24
N THR A 165 -25.56 21.73 -9.78
CA THR A 165 -25.20 20.48 -10.47
C THR A 165 -26.13 19.36 -10.03
N VAL A 166 -26.83 18.74 -10.97
CA VAL A 166 -27.77 17.64 -10.73
C VAL A 166 -27.38 16.45 -11.60
N ILE A 167 -27.45 15.24 -11.06
CA ILE A 167 -27.21 14.03 -11.87
C ILE A 167 -28.30 13.89 -12.94
N THR A 168 -27.89 13.54 -14.16
CA THR A 168 -28.81 13.26 -15.27
C THR A 168 -29.65 12.01 -14.99
N ARG A 169 -30.74 11.80 -15.73
CA ARG A 169 -31.56 10.57 -15.59
C ARG A 169 -30.73 9.29 -15.80
N THR A 170 -29.83 9.29 -16.77
CA THR A 170 -28.88 8.17 -17.01
C THR A 170 -27.89 8.04 -15.86
N GLY A 171 -27.41 9.15 -15.31
CA GLY A 171 -26.58 9.20 -14.12
C GLY A 171 -27.27 8.61 -12.87
N GLU A 172 -28.56 8.88 -12.68
CA GLU A 172 -29.34 8.28 -11.60
C GLU A 172 -29.46 6.76 -11.78
N GLN A 173 -29.75 6.29 -13.00
CA GLN A 173 -29.79 4.86 -13.29
C GLN A 173 -28.43 4.20 -13.01
N TYR A 174 -27.33 4.86 -13.38
CA TYR A 174 -25.98 4.41 -13.06
C TYR A 174 -25.76 4.31 -11.55
N ALA A 175 -26.15 5.32 -10.77
CA ALA A 175 -25.99 5.34 -9.32
C ALA A 175 -26.81 4.23 -8.62
N ARG A 176 -28.03 3.93 -9.12
CA ARG A 176 -28.84 2.79 -8.66
C ARG A 176 -28.22 1.45 -9.01
N ASN A 177 -27.74 1.30 -10.24
CA ASN A 177 -27.06 0.07 -10.68
C ASN A 177 -25.76 -0.16 -9.90
N LEU A 178 -25.02 0.90 -9.59
CA LEU A 178 -23.84 0.85 -8.74
C LEU A 178 -24.19 0.32 -7.36
N ALA A 179 -25.24 0.85 -6.73
CA ALA A 179 -25.70 0.38 -5.42
C ALA A 179 -26.03 -1.11 -5.45
N SER A 180 -26.84 -1.55 -6.42
CA SER A 180 -27.20 -2.96 -6.59
C SER A 180 -25.97 -3.86 -6.84
N THR A 181 -25.03 -3.39 -7.68
CA THR A 181 -23.80 -4.13 -7.98
C THR A 181 -22.93 -4.31 -6.74
N ILE A 182 -22.80 -3.28 -5.91
CA ILE A 182 -22.04 -3.34 -4.66
C ILE A 182 -22.71 -4.32 -3.69
N GLU A 183 -24.03 -4.29 -3.54
CA GLU A 183 -24.76 -5.26 -2.70
C GLU A 183 -24.58 -6.71 -3.17
N GLN A 184 -24.57 -6.95 -4.47
CA GLN A 184 -24.36 -8.29 -5.05
C GLN A 184 -22.92 -8.77 -4.92
N ARG A 185 -21.93 -7.89 -5.11
CA ARG A 185 -20.50 -8.26 -5.08
C ARG A 185 -19.90 -8.32 -3.69
N LEU A 186 -20.43 -7.54 -2.75
CA LEU A 186 -19.88 -7.47 -1.40
C LEU A 186 -20.46 -8.59 -0.52
N PRO A 187 -19.62 -9.44 0.09
CA PRO A 187 -20.07 -10.47 1.02
C PRO A 187 -20.91 -9.88 2.15
N GLU A 188 -21.95 -10.60 2.57
CA GLU A 188 -22.94 -10.08 3.53
C GLU A 188 -22.33 -9.57 4.84
N HIS A 189 -21.31 -10.28 5.35
CA HIS A 189 -20.59 -9.92 6.58
C HIS A 189 -19.75 -8.63 6.46
N LEU A 190 -19.46 -8.17 5.23
CA LEU A 190 -18.72 -6.92 4.97
C LEU A 190 -19.64 -5.73 4.70
N ARG A 191 -20.91 -5.96 4.31
CA ARG A 191 -21.87 -4.88 3.99
C ARG A 191 -22.03 -3.85 5.13
N PRO A 192 -22.14 -4.22 6.41
CA PRO A 192 -22.24 -3.25 7.51
C PRO A 192 -20.97 -2.42 7.73
N LYS A 193 -19.82 -2.87 7.19
CA LYS A 193 -18.52 -2.20 7.33
C LYS A 193 -18.16 -1.38 6.09
N LEU A 194 -19.06 -1.27 5.11
CA LEU A 194 -18.83 -0.52 3.89
C LEU A 194 -18.67 0.97 4.23
N THR A 195 -17.54 1.53 3.83
CA THR A 195 -17.26 2.97 3.90
C THR A 195 -17.11 3.50 2.49
N ILE A 196 -17.81 4.58 2.19
CA ILE A 196 -17.84 5.25 0.89
C ILE A 196 -17.12 6.58 1.03
N TYR A 197 -16.06 6.75 0.25
CA TYR A 197 -15.35 8.00 0.16
C TYR A 197 -15.79 8.76 -1.10
N THR A 198 -16.17 10.02 -0.94
CA THR A 198 -16.59 10.90 -2.03
C THR A 198 -15.82 12.21 -2.03
N GLY A 199 -15.70 12.85 -3.19
CA GLY A 199 -15.37 14.27 -3.25
C GLY A 199 -16.51 15.14 -2.71
N THR A 200 -16.25 16.41 -2.45
CA THR A 200 -17.25 17.38 -1.96
C THR A 200 -18.18 17.93 -3.06
N SER A 201 -18.04 17.45 -4.30
CA SER A 201 -18.91 17.90 -5.41
C SER A 201 -20.32 17.31 -5.30
N SER A 202 -21.34 18.11 -5.65
CA SER A 202 -22.73 17.67 -5.60
C SER A 202 -22.99 16.41 -6.44
N GLN A 203 -22.29 16.26 -7.57
CA GLN A 203 -22.33 15.06 -8.43
C GLN A 203 -21.88 13.80 -7.68
N SER A 204 -20.75 13.87 -6.97
CA SER A 204 -20.21 12.74 -6.20
C SER A 204 -21.16 12.34 -5.06
N ILE A 205 -21.68 13.32 -4.34
CA ILE A 205 -22.60 13.10 -3.21
C ILE A 205 -23.92 12.48 -3.70
N GLN A 206 -24.49 13.00 -4.79
CA GLN A 206 -25.71 12.45 -5.40
C GLN A 206 -25.53 11.02 -5.91
N THR A 207 -24.35 10.69 -6.46
CA THR A 207 -24.04 9.32 -6.92
C THR A 207 -24.04 8.32 -5.77
N ALA A 208 -23.53 8.72 -4.59
CA ALA A 208 -23.46 7.85 -3.42
C ALA A 208 -24.80 7.72 -2.67
N LYS A 209 -25.80 8.55 -3.00
CA LYS A 209 -27.08 8.65 -2.28
C LYS A 209 -27.80 7.30 -2.12
N PHE A 210 -27.72 6.41 -3.12
CA PHE A 210 -28.43 5.13 -3.08
C PHE A 210 -27.80 4.07 -2.18
N LEU A 211 -26.65 4.36 -1.55
CA LEU A 211 -25.97 3.48 -0.59
C LEU A 211 -26.13 4.01 0.84
N GLU A 212 -27.37 4.27 1.27
CA GLU A 212 -27.69 4.96 2.53
C GLU A 212 -27.18 4.25 3.79
N LYS A 213 -27.08 2.91 3.76
CA LYS A 213 -26.64 2.10 4.89
C LYS A 213 -25.13 2.11 5.13
N ALA A 214 -24.35 2.63 4.17
CA ALA A 214 -22.91 2.70 4.28
C ALA A 214 -22.47 3.94 5.09
N ASN A 215 -21.26 3.92 5.62
CA ASN A 215 -20.66 5.11 6.20
C ASN A 215 -20.15 6.03 5.08
N HIS A 216 -20.57 7.30 5.05
CA HIS A 216 -20.18 8.26 4.02
C HIS A 216 -19.15 9.25 4.54
N ILE A 217 -17.99 9.31 3.90
CA ILE A 217 -16.92 10.25 4.23
C ILE A 217 -16.64 11.12 3.01
N GLN A 218 -16.70 12.44 3.20
CA GLN A 218 -16.38 13.40 2.16
C GLN A 218 -14.94 13.89 2.34
N MET A 219 -14.16 13.90 1.25
CA MET A 219 -12.77 14.31 1.26
C MET A 219 -12.50 15.30 0.12
N THR A 220 -11.92 16.44 0.45
CA THR A 220 -11.56 17.46 -0.55
C THR A 220 -10.49 16.98 -1.52
N CYS A 221 -9.59 16.07 -1.10
CA CYS A 221 -8.57 15.48 -1.96
C CYS A 221 -9.14 14.55 -3.06
N LEU A 222 -10.41 14.15 -2.96
CA LEU A 222 -11.11 13.36 -3.99
C LEU A 222 -11.87 14.23 -5.00
N ASN A 223 -11.73 15.56 -4.91
CA ASN A 223 -12.30 16.46 -5.89
C ASN A 223 -11.58 16.33 -7.23
N LYS A 224 -12.32 16.64 -8.32
CA LYS A 224 -11.72 16.78 -9.64
C LYS A 224 -10.59 17.81 -9.57
N MET A 225 -9.51 17.57 -10.32
CA MET A 225 -8.41 18.50 -10.42
C MET A 225 -8.92 19.89 -10.80
N GLN A 226 -8.45 20.91 -10.10
CA GLN A 226 -8.77 22.29 -10.43
C GLN A 226 -8.05 22.67 -11.73
N THR A 227 -8.82 23.12 -12.71
CA THR A 227 -8.32 23.55 -14.02
C THR A 227 -7.83 24.99 -14.01
N GLY A 228 -7.83 25.68 -12.86
CA GLY A 228 -7.46 27.10 -12.75
C GLY A 228 -8.24 27.99 -13.73
N ASP A 229 -7.52 28.82 -14.46
CA ASP A 229 -8.05 29.76 -15.47
C ASP A 229 -8.81 29.06 -16.61
N CYS A 230 -8.53 27.77 -16.84
CA CYS A 230 -9.19 26.95 -17.85
C CYS A 230 -10.60 26.47 -17.45
N ARG A 231 -11.12 26.92 -16.29
CA ARG A 231 -12.42 26.49 -15.77
C ARG A 231 -13.56 26.94 -16.70
N GLY A 232 -14.33 25.96 -17.19
CA GLY A 232 -15.48 26.20 -18.07
C GLY A 232 -15.14 26.29 -19.55
N MET A 233 -13.85 26.16 -19.91
CA MET A 233 -13.44 26.01 -21.30
C MET A 233 -13.71 24.59 -21.79
N SER A 234 -14.26 24.48 -22.99
CA SER A 234 -14.31 23.22 -23.72
C SER A 234 -12.91 22.81 -24.19
N THR A 235 -12.68 21.52 -24.47
CA THR A 235 -11.39 21.05 -25.01
C THR A 235 -10.98 21.79 -26.28
N ARG A 236 -11.94 22.25 -27.09
CA ARG A 236 -11.66 23.05 -28.29
C ARG A 236 -11.18 24.47 -28.00
N GLN A 237 -11.49 25.01 -26.82
CA GLN A 237 -11.07 26.35 -26.40
C GLN A 237 -9.71 26.31 -25.65
N LEU A 238 -9.20 25.11 -25.33
CA LEU A 238 -7.90 24.91 -24.70
C LEU A 238 -6.74 24.79 -25.71
N HIS A 239 -7.07 24.65 -26.99
CA HIS A 239 -6.15 24.61 -28.13
C HIS A 239 -6.31 25.88 -28.97
#